data_AF-A0AA89NN02-F1
#
_entry.id   AF-A0AA89NN02-F1
#
_cell.length_a   1.000
_cell.length_b   1.000
_cell.length_c   1.000
_cell.angle_alpha   90.00
_cell.angle_beta   90.00
_cell.angle_gamma   90.00
#
_symmetry.space_group_name_H-M   'P 1'
#
loop_
_entity.id
_entity.type
_entity.pdbx_description
1 polymer ?
#
loop_
_entity_poly.entity_id
_entity_poly.type
_entity_poly.pdbx_seq_one_letter_code
_entity_poly.pdbx_strand_id
1 'polypeptide(L)'
;MIEITAVILSLIGSFFILRNNFKRYGLLYFISGLTGAFLCFVFVSIGFYSFPARLIPMSPIPIIEMFTVIPFYVLFGVRYSPSKWGWKIPFYWGMVHIAMLLEIFVLFPPVKIMDYKENWDAWDSYTWWWIYLLLFEWIGGKIVPTHSRKPIQSKSFRYGRWGWVVFHFIVITTIFLAGVYTGWNLKM
;
A
#
# COMPACT_ATOMS: atom_id res chain seq x y z
N MET A 1 -15.53 -9.46 7.60
CA MET A 1 -15.76 -9.77 6.16
C MET A 1 -14.76 -9.03 5.27
N ILE A 2 -14.60 -7.72 5.44
CA ILE A 2 -13.68 -6.88 4.63
C ILE A 2 -12.22 -7.39 4.67
N GLU A 3 -11.66 -7.68 5.86
CA GLU A 3 -10.29 -8.21 5.99
C GLU A 3 -10.10 -9.51 5.19
N ILE A 4 -11.00 -10.48 5.36
CA ILE A 4 -10.95 -11.76 4.63
C ILE A 4 -10.98 -11.53 3.11
N THR A 5 -11.85 -10.64 2.63
CA THR A 5 -11.91 -10.29 1.21
C THR A 5 -10.59 -9.67 0.73
N ALA A 6 -10.01 -8.76 1.50
CA ALA A 6 -8.72 -8.14 1.16
C ALA A 6 -7.59 -9.17 1.11
N VAL A 7 -7.55 -10.10 2.07
CA VAL A 7 -6.59 -11.21 2.13
C VAL A 7 -6.74 -12.12 0.91
N ILE A 8 -7.96 -12.56 0.59
CA ILE A 8 -8.21 -13.45 -0.56
C ILE A 8 -7.79 -12.77 -1.87
N LEU A 9 -8.20 -11.52 -2.09
CA LEU A 9 -7.82 -10.78 -3.31
C LEU A 9 -6.30 -10.59 -3.40
N SER A 10 -5.65 -10.30 -2.28
CA SER A 10 -4.20 -10.10 -2.22
C SER A 10 -3.43 -11.40 -2.46
N LEU A 11 -3.92 -12.54 -1.97
CA LEU A 11 -3.35 -13.86 -2.25
C LEU A 11 -3.49 -14.23 -3.72
N ILE A 12 -4.68 -14.03 -4.30
CA ILE A 12 -4.93 -14.28 -5.73
C ILE A 12 -4.01 -13.39 -6.58
N GLY A 13 -3.97 -12.10 -6.29
CA GLY A 13 -3.12 -11.14 -7.00
C GLY A 13 -1.64 -11.48 -6.87
N SER A 14 -1.18 -11.83 -5.68
CA SER A 14 0.20 -12.26 -5.42
C SER A 14 0.54 -13.53 -6.20
N PHE A 15 -0.34 -14.53 -6.20
CA PHE A 15 -0.14 -15.76 -6.97
C PHE A 15 0.04 -15.48 -8.47
N PHE A 16 -0.79 -14.61 -9.05
CA PHE A 16 -0.68 -14.21 -10.46
C PHE A 16 0.64 -13.50 -10.80
N ILE A 17 1.26 -12.81 -9.83
CA ILE A 17 2.57 -12.17 -9.99
C ILE A 17 3.70 -13.19 -9.77
N LEU A 18 3.63 -13.96 -8.68
CA LEU A 18 4.62 -14.94 -8.27
C LEU A 18 4.86 -16.01 -9.36
N ARG A 19 3.80 -16.49 -10.03
CA ARG A 19 3.93 -17.51 -11.09
C ARG A 19 4.87 -17.12 -12.24
N ASN A 20 5.13 -15.83 -12.45
CA ASN A 20 6.04 -15.38 -13.52
C ASN A 20 7.51 -15.60 -13.17
N ASN A 21 7.87 -15.48 -11.88
CA ASN A 21 9.22 -15.74 -11.38
C ASN A 21 9.15 -15.97 -9.86
N PHE A 22 8.83 -17.20 -9.48
CA PHE A 22 8.53 -17.53 -8.09
C PHE A 22 9.71 -17.28 -7.16
N LYS A 23 10.93 -17.55 -7.61
CA LYS A 23 12.15 -17.34 -6.80
C LYS A 23 12.36 -15.87 -6.47
N ARG A 24 12.31 -14.98 -7.47
CA ARG A 24 12.62 -13.55 -7.27
C ARG A 24 11.47 -12.79 -6.63
N TYR A 25 10.24 -13.00 -7.11
CA TYR A 25 9.06 -12.37 -6.50
C TYR A 25 8.75 -12.98 -5.13
N GLY A 26 9.01 -14.26 -4.91
CA GLY A 26 8.82 -14.90 -3.60
C GLY A 26 9.78 -14.36 -2.54
N LEU A 27 11.05 -14.14 -2.91
CA LEU A 27 12.00 -13.46 -2.03
C LEU A 27 11.55 -12.03 -1.70
N LEU A 28 11.12 -11.26 -2.70
CA LEU A 28 10.61 -9.90 -2.51
C LEU A 28 9.35 -9.88 -1.62
N TYR A 29 8.43 -10.82 -1.84
CA TYR A 29 7.22 -11.00 -1.04
C TYR A 29 7.57 -11.26 0.43
N PHE A 30 8.50 -12.18 0.68
CA PHE A 30 8.86 -12.56 2.04
C PHE A 30 9.58 -11.42 2.79
N ILE A 31 10.55 -10.76 2.15
CA ILE A 31 11.27 -9.63 2.75
C ILE A 31 10.31 -8.47 3.02
N SER A 32 9.41 -8.15 2.08
CA SER A 32 8.41 -7.09 2.30
C SER A 32 7.46 -7.42 3.45
N GLY A 33 6.95 -8.64 3.52
CA GLY A 33 6.11 -9.07 4.63
C GLY A 33 6.81 -8.98 5.98
N LEU A 34 8.07 -9.45 6.06
CA LEU A 34 8.87 -9.34 7.28
C LEU A 34 9.13 -7.88 7.68
N THR A 35 9.56 -7.03 6.75
CA THR A 35 9.81 -5.61 7.04
C THR A 35 8.52 -4.88 7.44
N GLY A 36 7.40 -5.17 6.76
CA GLY A 36 6.10 -4.60 7.08
C GLY A 36 5.62 -5.01 8.47
N ALA A 37 5.68 -6.30 8.79
CA ALA A 37 5.33 -6.82 10.10
C ALA A 37 6.23 -6.23 11.21
N PHE A 38 7.54 -6.13 10.96
CA PHE A 38 8.49 -5.55 11.91
C PHE A 38 8.22 -4.07 12.17
N LEU A 39 8.08 -3.24 11.13
CA LEU A 39 7.77 -1.82 11.27
C LEU A 39 6.42 -1.61 11.97
N CYS A 40 5.41 -2.39 11.58
CA CYS A 40 4.09 -2.32 12.21
C CYS A 40 4.15 -2.68 13.70
N PHE A 41 4.92 -3.72 14.06
CA PHE A 41 5.14 -4.07 15.45
C PHE A 41 5.79 -2.92 16.22
N VAL A 42 6.86 -2.33 15.68
CA VAL A 42 7.55 -1.19 16.30
C VAL A 42 6.58 -0.02 16.52
N PHE A 43 5.78 0.35 15.52
CA PHE A 43 4.84 1.47 15.63
C PHE A 43 3.72 1.21 16.63
N VAL A 44 3.18 -0.02 16.68
CA VAL A 44 2.19 -0.41 17.69
C VAL A 44 2.82 -0.41 19.10
N SER A 45 4.06 -0.89 19.25
CA SER A 45 4.76 -0.91 20.54
C SER A 45 5.09 0.48 21.08
N ILE A 46 5.38 1.44 20.20
CA ILE A 46 5.60 2.85 20.58
C ILE A 46 4.27 3.57 20.85
N GLY A 47 3.14 2.97 20.47
CA GLY A 47 1.80 3.50 20.72
C GLY A 47 1.31 4.50 19.67
N PHE A 48 1.85 4.45 18.44
CA PHE A 48 1.38 5.31 17.35
C PHE A 48 -0.04 4.95 16.90
N TYR A 49 -0.35 3.67 16.80
CA TYR A 49 -1.69 3.19 16.47
C TYR A 49 -1.95 1.81 17.06
N SER A 50 -3.21 1.39 17.02
CA SER A 50 -3.66 0.09 17.52
C SER A 50 -4.64 -0.57 16.56
N PHE A 51 -4.79 -1.89 16.67
CA PHE A 51 -5.73 -2.67 15.86
C PHE A 51 -6.78 -3.31 16.75
N PRO A 52 -7.91 -2.63 17.02
CA PRO A 52 -8.98 -3.16 17.86
C PRO A 52 -9.65 -4.41 17.28
N ALA A 53 -9.70 -4.55 15.96
CA ALA A 53 -10.19 -5.75 15.28
C ALA A 53 -9.08 -6.35 14.42
N ARG A 54 -8.88 -7.66 14.54
CA ARG A 54 -7.85 -8.43 13.82
C ARG A 54 -8.37 -9.85 13.58
N LEU A 55 -7.96 -10.47 12.47
CA LEU A 55 -8.24 -11.88 12.20
C LEU A 55 -7.61 -12.84 13.22
N ILE A 56 -6.46 -12.49 13.81
CA ILE A 56 -5.81 -13.22 14.91
C ILE A 56 -5.84 -12.34 16.15
N PRO A 57 -6.78 -12.54 17.09
CA PRO A 57 -6.97 -11.64 18.24
C PRO A 57 -5.77 -11.55 19.20
N MET A 58 -4.97 -12.63 19.29
CA MET A 58 -3.83 -12.74 20.21
C MET A 58 -2.59 -11.96 19.76
N SER A 59 -2.51 -11.55 18.50
CA SER A 59 -1.36 -10.80 18.00
C SER A 59 -1.55 -9.30 18.23
N PRO A 60 -0.52 -8.54 18.64
CA PRO A 60 -0.60 -7.09 18.72
C PRO A 60 -0.79 -6.42 17.35
N ILE A 61 -0.40 -7.11 16.26
CA ILE A 61 -0.47 -6.61 14.88
C ILE A 61 -1.33 -7.53 13.99
N PRO A 62 -1.88 -7.04 12.87
CA PRO A 62 -2.62 -7.84 11.90
C PRO A 62 -1.65 -8.69 11.03
N ILE A 63 -1.13 -9.79 11.60
CA ILE A 63 -0.08 -10.61 10.98
C ILE A 63 -0.51 -11.12 9.60
N ILE A 64 -1.76 -11.54 9.43
CA ILE A 64 -2.23 -12.10 8.16
C ILE A 64 -2.12 -11.03 7.06
N GLU A 65 -2.58 -9.82 7.33
CA GLU A 65 -2.55 -8.68 6.42
C GLU A 65 -1.10 -8.26 6.12
N MET A 66 -0.24 -8.23 7.13
CA MET A 66 1.20 -7.94 6.97
C MET A 66 1.91 -8.95 6.07
N PHE A 67 1.46 -10.21 6.04
CA PHE A 67 2.03 -11.26 5.19
C PHE A 67 1.20 -11.56 3.94
N THR A 68 0.17 -10.76 3.61
CA THR A 68 -0.66 -10.97 2.41
C THR A 68 -0.89 -9.68 1.63
N VAL A 69 -1.53 -8.69 2.25
CA VAL A 69 -1.89 -7.40 1.63
C VAL A 69 -0.65 -6.56 1.37
N ILE A 70 0.21 -6.40 2.37
CA ILE A 70 1.42 -5.57 2.23
C ILE A 70 2.37 -6.12 1.14
N PRO A 71 2.71 -7.42 1.13
CA PRO A 71 3.55 -7.98 0.09
C PRO A 71 2.90 -7.91 -1.29
N PHE A 72 1.60 -8.18 -1.41
CA PHE A 72 0.87 -8.03 -2.67
C PHE A 72 1.06 -6.63 -3.25
N TYR A 73 0.93 -5.61 -2.40
CA TYR A 73 1.04 -4.22 -2.80
C TYR A 73 2.45 -3.87 -3.32
N VAL A 74 3.48 -4.38 -2.64
CA VAL A 74 4.88 -4.28 -3.10
C VAL A 74 5.09 -5.00 -4.42
N LEU A 75 4.62 -6.24 -4.55
CA LEU A 75 4.77 -7.02 -5.78
C LEU A 75 4.11 -6.32 -6.96
N PHE A 76 2.91 -5.77 -6.75
CA PHE A 76 2.17 -5.00 -7.76
C PHE A 76 2.99 -3.78 -8.20
N GLY A 77 3.50 -3.02 -7.23
CA GLY A 77 4.34 -1.86 -7.50
C GLY A 77 5.55 -2.22 -8.36
N VAL A 78 6.37 -3.18 -7.90
CA VAL A 78 7.61 -3.58 -8.59
C VAL A 78 7.37 -4.20 -9.97
N ARG A 79 6.27 -4.95 -10.14
CA ARG A 79 5.97 -5.59 -11.42
C ARG A 79 5.55 -4.58 -12.49
N TYR A 80 4.74 -3.60 -12.12
CA TYR A 80 4.06 -2.71 -13.06
C TYR A 80 4.62 -1.28 -13.07
N SER A 81 5.53 -0.93 -12.17
CA SER A 81 6.16 0.39 -12.13
C SER A 81 6.78 0.75 -13.49
N PRO A 82 6.61 2.00 -13.98
CA PRO A 82 7.18 2.41 -15.26
C PRO A 82 8.70 2.29 -15.27
N SER A 83 9.28 1.99 -16.43
CA SER A 83 10.74 1.83 -16.54
C SER A 83 11.51 3.11 -16.26
N LYS A 84 10.99 4.26 -16.71
CA LYS A 84 11.60 5.58 -16.50
C LYS A 84 11.24 6.13 -15.13
N TRP A 85 12.27 6.52 -14.36
CA TRP A 85 12.13 7.04 -12.99
C TRP A 85 11.14 8.19 -12.86
N GLY A 86 11.17 9.16 -13.80
CA GLY A 86 10.24 10.30 -13.78
C GLY A 86 8.76 9.91 -13.83
N TRP A 87 8.43 8.72 -14.34
CA TRP A 87 7.05 8.20 -14.36
C TRP A 87 6.75 7.24 -13.21
N LYS A 88 7.75 6.84 -12.41
CA LYS A 88 7.52 6.09 -11.18
C LYS A 88 6.88 6.96 -10.11
N ILE A 89 7.21 8.25 -10.05
CA ILE A 89 6.62 9.16 -9.06
C ILE A 89 5.09 9.24 -9.21
N PRO A 90 4.49 9.56 -10.37
CA PRO A 90 3.03 9.53 -10.51
C PRO A 90 2.42 8.15 -10.22
N PHE A 91 3.09 7.07 -10.62
CA PHE A 91 2.62 5.72 -10.35
C PHE A 91 2.56 5.41 -8.85
N TYR A 92 3.65 5.64 -8.12
CA TYR A 92 3.71 5.42 -6.67
C TYR A 92 2.86 6.42 -5.90
N TRP A 93 2.71 7.64 -6.41
CA TRP A 93 1.83 8.63 -5.82
C TRP A 93 0.36 8.17 -5.85
N GLY A 94 -0.09 7.65 -7.00
CA GLY A 94 -1.41 7.01 -7.10
C GLY A 94 -1.55 5.81 -6.17
N MET A 95 -0.51 4.99 -6.03
CA MET A 95 -0.51 3.89 -5.06
C MET A 95 -0.65 4.41 -3.62
N VAL A 96 0.23 5.31 -3.15
CA VAL A 96 0.15 5.87 -1.80
C VAL A 96 -1.24 6.44 -1.51
N HIS A 97 -1.87 7.13 -2.46
CA HIS A 97 -3.23 7.65 -2.29
C HIS A 97 -4.29 6.54 -2.15
N ILE A 98 -4.17 5.43 -2.89
CA ILE A 98 -5.04 4.26 -2.69
C ILE A 98 -4.81 3.65 -1.31
N ALA A 99 -3.55 3.49 -0.89
CA ALA A 99 -3.22 2.93 0.42
C ALA A 99 -3.79 3.79 1.56
N MET A 100 -3.60 5.10 1.48
CA MET A 100 -4.18 6.04 2.44
C MET A 100 -5.69 6.03 2.43
N LEU A 101 -6.34 5.99 1.25
CA LEU A 101 -7.80 5.90 1.19
C LEU A 101 -8.32 4.66 1.91
N LEU A 102 -7.69 3.50 1.70
CA LEU A 102 -8.04 2.26 2.37
C LEU A 102 -7.77 2.33 3.88
N GLU A 103 -6.65 2.92 4.29
CA GLU A 103 -6.30 3.09 5.69
C GLU A 103 -7.31 3.98 6.42
N ILE A 104 -7.60 5.16 5.86
CA ILE A 104 -8.62 6.08 6.37
C ILE A 104 -9.98 5.39 6.43
N PHE A 105 -10.37 4.62 5.40
CA PHE A 105 -11.62 3.87 5.40
C PHE A 105 -11.72 2.89 6.58
N VAL A 106 -10.64 2.23 6.95
CA VAL A 106 -10.65 1.26 8.06
C VAL A 106 -10.54 1.89 9.45
N LEU A 107 -10.30 3.21 9.55
CA LEU A 107 -10.39 3.96 10.82
C LEU A 107 -11.83 4.24 11.24
N PHE A 108 -12.78 4.36 10.30
CA PHE A 108 -14.16 4.77 10.62
C PHE A 108 -15.07 3.62 11.04
N PRO A 109 -16.04 3.88 11.95
CA PRO A 109 -17.18 3.00 12.17
C PRO A 109 -17.99 2.79 10.88
N PRO A 110 -18.56 1.59 10.64
CA PRO A 110 -18.57 0.42 11.52
C PRO A 110 -17.34 -0.48 11.40
N VAL A 111 -16.37 -0.15 10.53
CA VAL A 111 -15.23 -1.01 10.20
C VAL A 111 -14.21 -1.05 11.34
N LYS A 112 -13.73 0.13 11.76
CA LYS A 112 -12.80 0.38 12.88
C LYS A 112 -11.83 -0.79 13.13
N ILE A 113 -11.02 -1.13 12.13
CA ILE A 113 -9.97 -2.17 12.21
C ILE A 113 -8.69 -1.57 12.79
N MET A 114 -8.46 -0.28 12.55
CA MET A 114 -7.30 0.47 13.01
C MET A 114 -7.77 1.70 13.79
N ASP A 115 -6.94 2.17 14.71
CA ASP A 115 -7.21 3.35 15.54
C ASP A 115 -5.89 4.10 15.76
N TYR A 116 -5.78 5.31 15.20
CA TYR A 116 -4.65 6.20 15.44
C TYR A 116 -4.65 6.71 16.89
N LYS A 117 -3.46 6.99 17.43
CA LYS A 117 -3.27 7.59 18.75
C LYS A 117 -2.67 8.99 18.59
N GLU A 118 -2.61 9.74 19.70
CA GLU A 118 -2.33 11.19 19.70
C GLU A 118 -1.07 11.64 18.95
N ASN A 119 -0.06 10.78 18.79
CA ASN A 119 1.21 11.11 18.14
C ASN A 119 1.33 10.58 16.70
N TRP A 120 0.24 10.11 16.10
CA TRP A 120 0.23 9.58 14.75
C TRP A 120 -1.01 10.02 14.01
N ASP A 121 -0.81 10.55 12.81
CA ASP A 121 -1.91 10.97 11.96
C ASP A 121 -1.81 10.43 10.53
N ALA A 122 -2.73 10.88 9.69
CA ALA A 122 -2.78 10.49 8.29
C ALA A 122 -1.53 10.91 7.51
N TRP A 123 -0.87 12.00 7.91
CA TRP A 123 0.35 12.49 7.26
C TRP A 123 1.55 11.61 7.59
N ASP A 124 1.65 11.13 8.82
CA ASP A 124 2.69 10.16 9.22
C ASP A 124 2.56 8.88 8.40
N SER A 125 1.36 8.29 8.35
CA SER A 125 1.09 7.11 7.51
C SER A 125 1.38 7.36 6.03
N TYR A 126 0.96 8.51 5.49
CA TYR A 126 1.21 8.87 4.09
C TYR A 126 2.71 8.89 3.79
N THR A 127 3.51 9.46 4.69
CA THR A 127 4.97 9.54 4.57
C THR A 127 5.60 8.15 4.63
N TRP A 128 5.16 7.30 5.57
CA TRP A 128 5.67 5.94 5.69
C TRP A 128 5.31 5.05 4.51
N TRP A 129 4.14 5.20 3.90
CA TRP A 129 3.79 4.52 2.66
C TRP A 129 4.74 4.89 1.52
N TRP A 130 5.09 6.17 1.39
CA TRP A 130 6.10 6.62 0.42
C TRP A 130 7.45 5.96 0.65
N ILE A 131 7.96 6.03 1.88
CA ILE A 131 9.26 5.46 2.25
C ILE A 131 9.26 3.96 1.95
N TYR A 132 8.25 3.25 2.42
CA TYR A 132 8.14 1.80 2.28
C TYR A 132 8.06 1.37 0.80
N LEU A 133 7.20 1.98 0.00
CA LEU A 133 7.04 1.62 -1.41
C LEU A 133 8.26 1.97 -2.26
N LEU A 134 8.90 3.12 -2.03
CA LEU A 134 10.11 3.50 -2.77
C LEU A 134 11.31 2.64 -2.40
N LEU A 135 11.46 2.30 -1.10
CA LEU A 135 12.45 1.34 -0.64
C LEU A 135 12.29 0.01 -1.38
N PHE A 136 11.07 -0.52 -1.43
CA PHE A 136 10.82 -1.79 -2.10
C PHE A 136 10.84 -1.72 -3.64
N GLU A 137 10.60 -0.56 -4.25
CA GLU A 137 10.92 -0.36 -5.67
C GLU A 137 12.43 -0.45 -5.92
N TRP A 138 13.25 0.13 -5.05
CA TRP A 138 14.71 0.06 -5.16
C TRP A 138 15.21 -1.38 -4.94
N ILE A 139 14.77 -2.05 -3.87
CA ILE A 139 15.12 -3.46 -3.57
C ILE A 139 14.61 -4.37 -4.71
N GLY A 140 13.35 -4.22 -5.09
CA GLY A 140 12.73 -4.94 -6.20
C GLY A 140 13.52 -4.73 -7.48
N GLY A 141 13.96 -3.49 -7.74
CA GLY A 141 14.99 -3.01 -8.68
C GLY A 141 16.16 -3.97 -8.88
N LYS A 142 16.70 -4.50 -7.78
CA LYS A 142 17.87 -5.37 -7.74
C LYS A 142 17.51 -6.87 -7.77
N ILE A 143 16.41 -7.25 -7.15
CA ILE A 143 16.01 -8.66 -7.01
C ILE A 143 15.34 -9.19 -8.28
N VAL A 144 14.42 -8.42 -8.87
CA VAL A 144 13.57 -8.87 -9.97
C VAL A 144 14.13 -8.40 -11.31
N PRO A 145 14.56 -9.30 -12.20
CA PRO A 145 15.14 -8.91 -13.48
C PRO A 145 14.09 -8.29 -14.41
N THR A 146 14.53 -7.40 -15.30
CA THR A 146 13.65 -6.58 -16.16
C THR A 146 12.70 -7.43 -17.01
N HIS A 147 13.14 -8.57 -17.54
CA HIS A 147 12.31 -9.46 -18.37
C HIS A 147 11.17 -10.13 -17.57
N SER A 148 11.28 -10.22 -16.25
CA SER A 148 10.23 -10.76 -15.38
C SER A 148 9.21 -9.69 -14.94
N ARG A 149 9.46 -8.41 -15.26
CA ARG A 149 8.57 -7.28 -15.01
C ARG A 149 7.67 -7.02 -16.21
N LYS A 150 6.60 -6.26 -15.99
CA LYS A 150 5.70 -5.80 -17.05
C LYS A 150 5.43 -4.29 -16.83
N PRO A 151 6.45 -3.44 -16.98
CA PRO A 151 6.33 -2.02 -16.67
C PRO A 151 5.25 -1.37 -17.54
N ILE A 152 4.41 -0.55 -16.93
CA ILE A 152 3.47 0.30 -17.68
C ILE A 152 4.29 1.24 -18.56
N GLN A 153 3.91 1.34 -19.83
CA GLN A 153 4.62 2.20 -20.78
C GLN A 153 4.54 3.65 -20.33
N SER A 154 5.68 4.33 -20.24
CA SER A 154 5.75 5.75 -19.82
C SER A 154 4.84 6.69 -20.61
N LYS A 155 4.58 6.40 -21.90
CA LYS A 155 3.66 7.18 -22.72
C LYS A 155 2.22 7.15 -22.22
N SER A 156 1.83 6.14 -21.44
CA SER A 156 0.49 6.02 -20.85
C SER A 156 0.20 7.11 -19.81
N PHE A 157 1.23 7.72 -19.23
CA PHE A 157 1.10 8.80 -18.24
C PHE A 157 1.16 10.21 -18.83
N ARG A 158 1.27 10.33 -20.17
CA ARG A 158 1.15 11.62 -20.85
C ARG A 158 -0.30 12.10 -20.83
N TYR A 159 -0.49 13.42 -20.89
CA TYR A 159 -1.81 14.07 -20.90
C TYR A 159 -2.78 13.41 -21.90
N GLY A 160 -4.03 13.20 -21.47
CA GLY A 160 -5.08 12.58 -22.28
C GLY A 160 -4.94 11.07 -22.51
N ARG A 161 -3.93 10.40 -21.93
CA ARG A 161 -3.78 8.93 -21.98
C ARG A 161 -4.35 8.28 -20.72
N TRP A 162 -4.67 6.99 -20.81
CA TRP A 162 -5.38 6.28 -19.75
C TRP A 162 -4.65 6.31 -18.39
N GLY A 163 -3.33 6.20 -18.35
CA GLY A 163 -2.56 6.21 -17.10
C GLY A 163 -2.58 7.58 -16.44
N TRP A 164 -2.58 8.65 -17.24
CA TRP A 164 -2.78 10.02 -16.75
C TRP A 164 -4.19 10.19 -16.17
N VAL A 165 -5.24 9.73 -16.87
CA VAL A 165 -6.63 9.80 -16.41
C VAL A 165 -6.83 9.04 -15.10
N VAL A 166 -6.35 7.80 -15.01
CA VAL A 166 -6.44 6.98 -13.80
C VAL A 166 -5.71 7.64 -12.63
N PHE A 167 -4.48 8.09 -12.84
CA PHE A 167 -3.71 8.80 -11.81
C PHE A 167 -4.43 10.06 -11.31
N HIS A 168 -4.93 10.90 -12.22
CA HIS A 168 -5.65 12.13 -11.84
C HIS A 168 -6.95 11.83 -11.10
N PHE A 169 -7.71 10.84 -11.57
CA PHE A 169 -8.93 10.40 -10.89
C PHE A 169 -8.65 9.99 -9.45
N ILE A 170 -7.61 9.18 -9.22
CA ILE A 170 -7.20 8.75 -7.88
C ILE A 170 -6.85 9.97 -7.03
N VAL A 171 -5.93 10.81 -7.49
CA VAL A 171 -5.39 11.93 -6.69
C VAL A 171 -6.46 12.99 -6.42
N ILE A 172 -7.25 13.38 -7.42
CA ILE A 172 -8.33 14.37 -7.24
C ILE A 172 -9.36 13.84 -6.24
N THR A 173 -9.82 12.60 -6.40
CA THR A 173 -10.84 12.03 -5.52
C THR A 173 -10.34 11.93 -4.08
N THR A 174 -9.12 11.44 -3.89
CA THR A 174 -8.55 11.26 -2.54
C THR A 174 -8.17 12.58 -1.87
N ILE A 175 -7.67 13.59 -2.61
CA ILE A 175 -7.45 14.94 -2.07
C ILE A 175 -8.78 15.58 -1.68
N PHE A 176 -9.80 15.46 -2.53
CA PHE A 176 -11.14 15.96 -2.22
C PHE A 176 -11.70 15.31 -0.95
N LEU A 177 -11.63 13.98 -0.85
CA LEU A 177 -12.08 13.24 0.34
C LEU A 177 -11.26 13.61 1.59
N ALA A 178 -9.94 13.82 1.46
CA ALA A 178 -9.13 14.31 2.56
C ALA A 178 -9.58 15.69 3.04
N GLY A 179 -9.93 16.60 2.12
CA GLY A 179 -10.50 17.91 2.45
C GLY A 179 -11.87 17.82 3.13
N VAL A 180 -12.73 16.90 2.69
CA VAL A 180 -14.02 16.61 3.35
C VAL A 180 -13.78 16.07 4.77
N TYR A 181 -12.84 15.13 4.92
CA TYR A 181 -12.48 14.56 6.21
C TYR A 181 -11.96 15.61 7.19
N THR A 182 -10.98 16.43 6.79
CA THR A 182 -10.45 17.50 7.66
C THR A 182 -11.53 18.53 8.00
N GLY A 183 -12.32 18.94 7.02
CA GLY A 183 -13.42 19.89 7.23
C GLY A 183 -14.51 19.39 8.17
N TRP A 184 -14.79 18.09 8.20
CA TRP A 184 -15.75 17.50 9.13
C TRP A 184 -15.20 17.47 10.56
N ASN A 185 -13.93 17.07 10.76
CA ASN A 185 -13.33 17.06 12.10
C ASN A 185 -13.14 18.46 12.69
N LEU A 186 -12.97 19.51 11.86
CA LEU A 186 -12.90 20.89 12.34
C LEU A 186 -14.26 21.45 12.80
N LYS A 187 -15.37 20.81 12.43
CA LYS A 187 -16.74 21.26 12.77
C LYS A 187 -17.34 20.51 13.96
N MET A 188 -16.71 19.43 14.41
CA MET A 188 -17.11 18.66 15.60
C MET A 188 -16.19 19.01 16.76
#